data_AF-A0D864-F1
#
_entry.id   AF-A0D864-F1
#
_cell.length_a   1.000
_cell.length_b   1.000
_cell.length_c   1.000
_cell.angle_alpha   90.00
_cell.angle_beta   90.00
_cell.angle_gamma   90.00
#
_symmetry.space_group_name_H-M   'P 1'
#
loop_
_entity.id
_entity.type
_entity.pdbx_description
1 polymer ?
#
loop_
_entity_poly.entity_id
_entity_poly.type
_entity_poly.pdbx_seq_one_letter_code
_entity_poly.pdbx_strand_id
1 'polypeptide(L)'
;MVAKTPKSVKLKPLKAANQGYLANNHESSDTCYVTGVPYGQTKDKFQNYDLFNSLNTQMHPDLIVLQLDPSPYLARQRFLAHKCALQNVEGYEMYDTPLIDPLKPHAWEEAVVNLVVLDMLNANKNMEEIDWSKGLSTYSYANIQSKEIQEANKNLFIQTIDEHIINHRYSEYYLINRVLYTALMGKHKVLLADMPDHLHKLNLGGTLEIQEARDLFKYTLQKTKQMNDIPITLRKAAYDFLPHVFQTPKDLYMTAMLKSAFEGCETINAYVGVPHLVPINNYWVEAPHGINYTEATRIPPRRTGETDENQIEKMALLDVLLETHTWAEPYLSNPFPYVVEDLTQATAGDLKAMKECFLQYYQKYSAYKNELQKELPNLRNHDIKFIEQTRQAIPDMKYEKSIEIKALTNKQLQQRNVEIVQ
;
A
#
# COMPACT_ATOMS: atom_id res chain seq x y z
N MET A 1 6.26 22.43 -13.98
CA MET A 1 4.93 22.99 -13.62
C MET A 1 4.12 21.89 -12.96
N VAL A 2 3.91 21.94 -11.63
CA VAL A 2 3.07 20.96 -10.94
C VAL A 2 1.61 21.28 -11.23
N ALA A 3 0.88 20.34 -11.85
CA ALA A 3 -0.56 20.49 -12.04
C ALA A 3 -1.20 20.77 -10.68
N LYS A 4 -1.96 21.85 -10.53
CA LYS A 4 -2.63 22.20 -9.26
C LYS A 4 -4.05 21.63 -9.17
N THR A 5 -4.52 21.04 -10.26
CA THR A 5 -5.86 20.48 -10.40
C THR A 5 -5.75 19.03 -10.83
N PRO A 6 -6.54 18.12 -10.24
CA PRO A 6 -6.62 16.76 -10.74
C PRO A 6 -7.04 16.73 -12.21
N LYS A 7 -6.62 15.69 -12.94
CA LYS A 7 -6.98 15.48 -14.34
C LYS A 7 -7.51 14.07 -14.52
N SER A 8 -8.69 13.94 -15.11
CA SER A 8 -9.32 12.64 -15.37
C SER A 8 -9.23 12.29 -16.85
N VAL A 9 -8.93 11.03 -17.14
CA VAL A 9 -8.91 10.45 -18.49
C VAL A 9 -9.83 9.24 -18.51
N LYS A 10 -10.73 9.18 -19.50
CA LYS A 10 -11.50 7.97 -19.80
C LYS A 10 -10.60 7.03 -20.60
N LEU A 11 -10.31 5.85 -20.06
CA LEU A 11 -9.57 4.82 -20.76
C LEU A 11 -10.44 4.21 -21.86
N LYS A 12 -9.80 3.78 -22.95
CA LYS A 12 -10.51 3.10 -24.05
C LYS A 12 -11.03 1.75 -23.55
N PRO A 13 -12.26 1.33 -23.92
CA PRO A 13 -12.70 -0.02 -23.65
C PRO A 13 -11.70 -1.03 -24.22
N LEU A 14 -11.39 -2.08 -23.46
CA LEU A 14 -10.59 -3.20 -23.92
C LEU A 14 -11.52 -4.23 -24.56
N LYS A 15 -11.21 -4.69 -25.77
CA LYS A 15 -12.00 -5.74 -26.42
C LYS A 15 -12.08 -6.97 -25.54
N ALA A 16 -13.30 -7.48 -25.36
CA ALA A 16 -13.60 -8.67 -24.56
C ALA A 16 -13.30 -8.57 -23.05
N ALA A 17 -12.99 -7.38 -22.51
CA ALA A 17 -13.10 -7.15 -21.08
C ALA A 17 -14.60 -6.95 -20.76
N ASN A 18 -15.18 -7.94 -20.09
CA ASN A 18 -16.59 -8.03 -19.69
C ASN A 18 -17.67 -8.13 -20.79
N GLN A 19 -18.81 -8.68 -20.33
CA GLN A 19 -19.81 -9.39 -21.12
C GLN A 19 -20.58 -8.49 -22.08
N GLY A 20 -20.21 -8.53 -23.36
CA GLY A 20 -21.07 -8.02 -24.43
C GLY A 20 -20.32 -7.28 -25.50
N TYR A 21 -19.54 -8.00 -26.30
CA TYR A 21 -19.28 -7.54 -27.66
C TYR A 21 -20.60 -7.61 -28.43
N LEU A 22 -21.45 -6.60 -28.28
CA LEU A 22 -22.62 -6.44 -29.15
C LEU A 22 -22.06 -6.18 -30.55
N ALA A 23 -22.06 -7.23 -31.36
CA ALA A 23 -21.41 -7.33 -32.67
C ALA A 23 -21.79 -6.24 -33.67
N ASN A 24 -22.72 -5.34 -33.33
CA ASN A 24 -23.35 -4.41 -34.25
C ASN A 24 -23.04 -2.92 -34.02
N ASN A 25 -22.44 -2.48 -32.90
CA ASN A 25 -22.27 -1.03 -32.64
C ASN A 25 -20.91 -0.56 -32.08
N HIS A 26 -19.92 -1.43 -31.86
CA HIS A 26 -18.56 -1.04 -31.42
C HIS A 26 -18.44 -0.16 -30.15
N GLU A 27 -19.46 -0.10 -29.29
CA GLU A 27 -19.43 0.63 -28.02
C GLU A 27 -19.76 -0.32 -26.88
N SER A 28 -18.82 -0.49 -25.93
CA SER A 28 -19.08 -1.12 -24.63
C SER A 28 -19.64 -0.06 -23.68
N SER A 29 -20.62 -0.44 -22.85
CA SER A 29 -21.13 0.38 -21.75
C SER A 29 -20.13 0.54 -20.62
N ASP A 30 -19.10 -0.31 -20.59
CA ASP A 30 -18.11 -0.34 -19.53
C ASP A 30 -17.20 0.88 -19.61
N THR A 31 -16.92 1.47 -18.45
CA THR A 31 -16.18 2.71 -18.35
C THR A 31 -15.14 2.66 -17.25
N CYS A 32 -13.92 3.03 -17.60
CA CYS A 32 -12.83 3.18 -16.64
C CYS A 32 -12.29 4.61 -16.72
N TYR A 33 -12.44 5.38 -15.64
CA TYR A 33 -11.86 6.71 -15.51
C TYR A 33 -10.65 6.65 -14.58
N VAL A 34 -9.52 7.22 -15.02
CA VAL A 34 -8.33 7.39 -14.18
C VAL A 34 -8.11 8.87 -13.92
N THR A 35 -8.09 9.25 -12.65
CA THR A 35 -7.83 10.60 -12.17
C THR A 35 -6.41 10.70 -11.64
N GLY A 36 -5.57 11.47 -12.31
CA GLY A 36 -4.25 11.87 -11.85
C GLY A 36 -4.37 12.98 -10.79
N VAL A 37 -3.98 12.65 -9.55
CA VAL A 37 -4.03 13.50 -8.37
C VAL A 37 -2.68 14.19 -8.16
N PRO A 38 -2.64 15.53 -8.02
CA PRO A 38 -1.38 16.23 -7.81
C PRO A 38 -0.88 16.08 -6.37
N TYR A 39 0.43 16.26 -6.19
CA TYR A 39 1.08 16.19 -4.88
C TYR A 39 0.53 17.24 -3.90
N GLY A 40 0.37 16.85 -2.63
CA GLY A 40 -0.05 17.74 -1.56
C GLY A 40 -1.55 18.05 -1.55
N GLN A 41 -1.95 19.07 -0.77
CA GLN A 41 -3.35 19.47 -0.63
C GLN A 41 -3.83 20.13 -1.94
N THR A 42 -4.86 19.55 -2.56
CA THR A 42 -5.56 20.17 -3.69
C THR A 42 -6.24 21.44 -3.20
N LYS A 43 -6.09 22.55 -3.94
CA LYS A 43 -6.88 23.77 -3.69
C LYS A 43 -8.29 23.57 -4.24
N ASP A 44 -9.05 22.67 -3.63
CA ASP A 44 -10.47 22.54 -3.95
C ASP A 44 -11.19 23.73 -3.32
N LYS A 45 -11.52 24.73 -4.14
CA LYS A 45 -12.42 25.79 -3.70
C LYS A 45 -13.77 25.13 -3.42
N PHE A 46 -14.24 25.23 -2.18
CA PHE A 46 -15.50 24.69 -1.64
C PHE A 46 -16.77 24.85 -2.52
N GLN A 47 -16.73 25.71 -3.54
CA GLN A 47 -17.84 25.99 -4.45
C GLN A 47 -17.87 25.07 -5.68
N ASN A 48 -16.78 24.38 -6.01
CA ASN A 48 -16.79 23.34 -7.03
C ASN A 48 -16.98 22.01 -6.31
N TYR A 49 -18.07 21.31 -6.64
CA TYR A 49 -18.34 19.94 -6.20
C TYR A 49 -17.03 19.13 -6.12
N ASP A 50 -16.79 18.53 -4.95
CA ASP A 50 -15.69 17.57 -4.73
C ASP A 50 -15.62 16.64 -5.95
N LEU A 51 -14.51 16.65 -6.68
CA LEU A 51 -14.35 15.91 -7.93
C LEU A 51 -14.77 14.45 -7.75
N PHE A 52 -14.44 13.89 -6.58
CA PHE A 52 -14.90 12.58 -6.17
C PHE A 52 -16.42 12.47 -6.16
N ASN A 53 -17.14 13.34 -5.44
CA ASN A 53 -18.60 13.32 -5.38
C ASN A 53 -19.26 13.54 -6.74
N SER A 54 -18.69 14.43 -7.57
CA SER A 54 -19.21 14.66 -8.93
C SER A 54 -19.09 13.39 -9.77
N LEU A 55 -17.91 12.76 -9.82
CA LEU A 55 -17.70 11.53 -10.59
C LEU A 55 -18.50 10.37 -10.00
N ASN A 56 -18.60 10.26 -8.68
CA ASN A 56 -19.36 9.21 -8.01
C ASN A 56 -20.87 9.32 -8.30
N THR A 57 -21.41 10.55 -8.31
CA THR A 57 -22.84 10.80 -8.62
C THR A 57 -23.14 10.61 -10.10
N GLN A 58 -22.20 10.92 -10.99
CA GLN A 58 -22.40 10.76 -12.43
C GLN A 58 -22.27 9.31 -12.89
N MET A 59 -21.29 8.59 -12.33
CA MET A 59 -20.88 7.29 -12.84
C MET A 59 -21.47 6.13 -12.03
N HIS A 60 -21.79 6.32 -10.75
CA HIS A 60 -22.18 5.24 -9.83
C HIS A 60 -21.23 4.02 -9.92
N PRO A 61 -19.92 4.18 -9.67
CA PRO A 61 -18.93 3.16 -9.93
C PRO A 61 -19.15 1.89 -9.10
N ASP A 62 -18.96 0.74 -9.73
CA ASP A 62 -18.92 -0.57 -9.07
C ASP A 62 -17.69 -0.70 -8.16
N LEU A 63 -16.59 -0.09 -8.61
CA LEU A 63 -15.30 -0.16 -7.95
C LEU A 63 -14.58 1.19 -7.97
N ILE A 64 -14.09 1.58 -6.80
CA ILE A 64 -13.16 2.70 -6.64
C ILE A 64 -11.76 2.12 -6.48
N VAL A 65 -10.82 2.55 -7.31
CA VAL A 65 -9.44 2.07 -7.28
C VAL A 65 -8.53 3.16 -6.76
N LEU A 66 -7.71 2.88 -5.76
CA LEU A 66 -6.83 3.85 -5.11
C LEU A 66 -5.37 3.40 -5.19
N GLN A 67 -4.47 4.32 -5.51
CA GLN A 67 -3.04 4.11 -5.30
C GLN A 67 -2.72 4.18 -3.81
N LEU A 68 -2.93 3.06 -3.12
CA LEU A 68 -2.55 2.81 -1.74
C LEU A 68 -1.94 1.40 -1.64
N ASP A 69 -0.88 1.25 -0.85
CA ASP A 69 -0.21 -0.04 -0.64
C ASP A 69 -1.15 -0.99 0.14
N PRO A 70 -1.52 -2.17 -0.43
CA PRO A 70 -2.44 -3.10 0.23
C PRO A 70 -1.78 -3.93 1.33
N SER A 71 -0.45 -3.88 1.50
CA SER A 71 0.32 -4.76 2.40
C SER A 71 -0.25 -4.88 3.82
N PRO A 72 -0.55 -3.77 4.53
CA PRO A 72 -1.05 -3.86 5.91
C PRO A 72 -2.40 -4.58 5.98
N TYR A 73 -3.28 -4.28 5.03
CA TYR A 73 -4.61 -4.89 4.94
C TYR A 73 -4.52 -6.37 4.60
N LEU A 74 -3.74 -6.75 3.59
CA LEU A 74 -3.55 -8.15 3.16
C LEU A 74 -3.04 -9.02 4.31
N ALA A 75 -2.02 -8.55 5.04
CA ALA A 75 -1.45 -9.28 6.17
C ALA A 75 -2.50 -9.56 7.25
N ARG A 76 -3.32 -8.56 7.59
CA ARG A 76 -4.38 -8.69 8.60
C ARG A 76 -5.53 -9.57 8.12
N GLN A 77 -5.94 -9.43 6.86
CA GLN A 77 -6.97 -10.29 6.26
C GLN A 77 -6.54 -11.76 6.26
N ARG A 78 -5.32 -12.06 5.79
CA ARG A 78 -4.77 -13.43 5.78
C ARG A 78 -4.65 -14.01 7.17
N PHE A 79 -4.18 -13.22 8.13
CA PHE A 79 -4.09 -13.64 9.52
C PHE A 79 -5.46 -14.00 10.10
N LEU A 80 -6.48 -13.17 9.88
CA LEU A 80 -7.85 -13.47 10.31
C LEU A 80 -8.40 -14.72 9.62
N ALA A 81 -8.22 -14.84 8.31
CA ALA A 81 -8.64 -16.02 7.55
C ALA A 81 -8.01 -17.31 8.09
N HIS A 82 -6.71 -17.27 8.40
CA HIS A 82 -6.00 -18.39 9.00
C HIS A 82 -6.56 -18.75 10.39
N LYS A 83 -6.85 -17.75 11.23
CA LYS A 83 -7.44 -17.98 12.55
C LYS A 83 -8.87 -18.52 12.48
N CYS A 84 -9.69 -18.05 11.53
CA CYS A 84 -11.00 -18.62 11.25
C CYS A 84 -10.91 -20.08 10.82
N ALA A 85 -9.95 -20.42 9.95
CA ALA A 85 -9.71 -21.79 9.53
C ALA A 85 -9.31 -22.70 10.70
N LEU A 86 -8.43 -22.24 11.61
CA LEU A 86 -8.07 -22.99 12.83
C LEU A 86 -9.27 -23.27 13.76
N GLN A 87 -10.30 -22.42 13.70
CA GLN A 87 -11.53 -22.58 14.46
C GLN A 87 -12.64 -23.32 13.70
N ASN A 88 -12.37 -23.82 12.49
CA ASN A 88 -13.33 -24.49 11.60
C ASN A 88 -14.56 -23.63 11.25
N VAL A 89 -14.36 -22.33 11.04
CA VAL A 89 -15.43 -21.45 10.53
C VAL A 89 -15.75 -21.81 9.07
N GLU A 90 -17.03 -21.99 8.74
CA GLU A 90 -17.48 -22.35 7.39
C GLU A 90 -16.97 -21.35 6.34
N GLY A 91 -16.43 -21.87 5.22
CA GLY A 91 -15.86 -21.06 4.14
C GLY A 91 -14.40 -20.63 4.33
N TYR A 92 -13.75 -21.00 5.45
CA TYR A 92 -12.32 -20.80 5.66
C TYR A 92 -11.60 -22.14 5.82
N GLU A 93 -10.80 -22.54 4.83
CA GLU A 93 -10.02 -23.77 4.89
C GLU A 93 -8.55 -23.52 5.27
N MET A 94 -7.97 -24.43 6.07
CA MET A 94 -6.59 -24.30 6.54
C MET A 94 -5.57 -24.41 5.41
N TYR A 95 -5.91 -25.14 4.34
CA TYR A 95 -5.07 -25.32 3.16
C TYR A 95 -5.15 -24.13 2.17
N ASP A 96 -6.14 -23.25 2.32
CA ASP A 96 -6.36 -22.07 1.47
C ASP A 96 -5.57 -20.83 1.93
N THR A 97 -4.85 -20.92 3.05
CA THR A 97 -3.96 -19.84 3.54
C THR A 97 -2.49 -20.27 3.51
N PRO A 98 -1.93 -20.64 2.34
CA PRO A 98 -0.67 -21.37 2.27
C PRO A 98 0.51 -20.59 2.86
N LEU A 99 0.55 -19.25 2.74
CA LEU A 99 1.53 -18.38 3.41
C LEU A 99 0.97 -16.95 3.59
N ILE A 100 1.28 -16.29 4.71
CA ILE A 100 0.96 -14.86 4.89
C ILE A 100 1.86 -13.99 4.00
N ASP A 101 3.14 -14.34 3.90
CA ASP A 101 4.15 -13.68 3.09
C ASP A 101 4.56 -14.53 1.87
N PRO A 102 4.97 -13.92 0.75
CA PRO A 102 5.06 -12.49 0.51
C PRO A 102 3.67 -11.84 0.36
N LEU A 103 3.58 -10.54 0.70
CA LEU A 103 2.35 -9.72 0.57
C LEU A 103 2.04 -9.34 -0.88
N LYS A 104 2.22 -10.29 -1.79
CA LYS A 104 1.73 -10.25 -3.16
C LYS A 104 0.28 -10.72 -3.14
N PRO A 105 -0.70 -9.94 -3.63
CA PRO A 105 -2.05 -10.45 -3.75
C PRO A 105 -2.13 -11.61 -4.77
N HIS A 106 -2.87 -12.65 -4.44
CA HIS A 106 -3.08 -13.82 -5.31
C HIS A 106 -3.97 -13.47 -6.51
N ALA A 107 -4.96 -12.61 -6.28
CA ALA A 107 -5.83 -12.03 -7.29
C ALA A 107 -6.18 -10.58 -6.87
N TRP A 108 -6.72 -9.79 -7.80
CA TRP A 108 -7.02 -8.37 -7.52
C TRP A 108 -8.10 -8.21 -6.45
N GLU A 109 -9.04 -9.16 -6.36
CA GLU A 109 -10.11 -9.21 -5.38
C GLU A 109 -9.58 -9.26 -3.95
N GLU A 110 -8.41 -9.88 -3.73
CA GLU A 110 -7.79 -9.96 -2.41
C GLU A 110 -7.42 -8.58 -1.86
N ALA A 111 -7.13 -7.62 -2.74
CA ALA A 111 -6.81 -6.24 -2.38
C ALA A 111 -8.04 -5.32 -2.32
N VAL A 112 -9.26 -5.86 -2.48
CA VAL A 112 -10.51 -5.14 -2.24
C VAL A 112 -10.83 -5.17 -0.75
N VAL A 113 -11.04 -3.99 -0.17
CA VAL A 113 -11.34 -3.86 1.26
C VAL A 113 -12.71 -4.45 1.58
N ASN A 114 -12.72 -5.51 2.38
CA ASN A 114 -13.91 -6.13 2.93
C ASN A 114 -14.24 -5.50 4.29
N LEU A 115 -15.40 -4.83 4.37
CA LEU A 115 -15.85 -4.17 5.60
C LEU A 115 -16.08 -5.16 6.76
N VAL A 116 -16.43 -6.41 6.46
CA VAL A 116 -16.59 -7.47 7.48
C VAL A 116 -15.24 -7.78 8.13
N VAL A 117 -14.16 -7.80 7.35
CA VAL A 117 -12.80 -8.00 7.87
C VAL A 117 -12.43 -6.86 8.81
N LEU A 118 -12.77 -5.61 8.48
CA LEU A 118 -12.54 -4.46 9.36
C LEU A 118 -13.34 -4.55 10.67
N ASP A 119 -14.60 -5.00 10.61
CA ASP A 119 -15.42 -5.23 11.80
C ASP A 119 -14.82 -6.32 12.70
N MET A 120 -14.36 -7.42 12.10
CA MET A 120 -13.70 -8.49 12.84
C MET A 120 -12.41 -8.03 13.50
N LEU A 121 -11.60 -7.20 12.82
CA LEU A 121 -10.39 -6.61 13.41
C LEU A 121 -10.71 -5.70 14.59
N ASN A 122 -11.79 -4.91 14.50
CA ASN A 122 -12.25 -4.07 15.60
C ASN A 122 -12.75 -4.85 16.81
N ALA A 123 -13.53 -5.89 16.57
CA ALA A 123 -14.14 -6.70 17.62
C ALA A 123 -13.10 -7.57 18.36
N ASN A 124 -12.04 -7.99 17.64
CA ASN A 124 -11.08 -8.98 18.11
C ASN A 124 -9.70 -8.37 18.36
N LYS A 125 -9.61 -7.48 19.37
CA LYS A 125 -8.35 -6.87 19.80
C LYS A 125 -7.36 -7.87 20.39
N ASN A 126 -7.86 -8.98 20.96
CA ASN A 126 -7.04 -10.10 21.44
C ASN A 126 -7.08 -11.22 20.39
N MET A 127 -5.95 -11.46 19.72
CA MET A 127 -5.85 -12.37 18.57
C MET A 127 -5.80 -13.87 18.94
N GLU A 128 -5.98 -14.21 20.22
CA GLU A 128 -5.98 -15.59 20.72
C GLU A 128 -7.38 -16.23 20.64
N GLU A 129 -8.44 -15.44 20.84
CA GLU A 129 -9.83 -15.88 20.75
C GLU A 129 -10.60 -14.94 19.81
N ILE A 130 -10.76 -15.35 18.55
CA ILE A 130 -11.55 -14.60 17.58
C ILE A 130 -13.02 -14.94 17.74
N ASP A 131 -13.84 -13.93 18.02
CA ASP A 131 -15.29 -13.97 17.92
C ASP A 131 -15.69 -13.64 16.48
N TRP A 132 -15.93 -14.68 15.68
CA TRP A 132 -16.38 -14.58 14.29
C TRP A 132 -17.85 -14.17 14.15
N SER A 133 -18.64 -14.28 15.23
CA SER A 133 -20.05 -13.86 15.23
C SER A 133 -20.21 -12.34 15.31
N LYS A 134 -19.16 -11.63 15.72
CA LYS A 134 -19.07 -10.17 15.72
C LYS A 134 -18.59 -9.67 14.36
N GLY A 135 -19.53 -9.55 13.43
CA GLY A 135 -19.27 -9.08 12.05
C GLY A 135 -20.33 -8.14 11.48
N LEU A 136 -21.09 -7.43 12.33
CA LEU A 136 -22.27 -6.65 11.90
C LEU A 136 -22.37 -5.28 12.59
N SER A 137 -21.25 -4.57 12.77
CA SER A 137 -21.24 -3.26 13.45
C SER A 137 -20.52 -2.15 12.70
N THR A 138 -20.39 -2.26 11.38
CA THR A 138 -19.82 -1.17 10.57
C THR A 138 -20.89 -0.12 10.32
N TYR A 139 -20.79 1.06 10.95
CA TYR A 139 -21.35 2.35 10.49
C TYR A 139 -22.54 2.19 9.52
N SER A 140 -23.65 1.60 9.99
CA SER A 140 -24.58 0.87 9.12
C SER A 140 -25.91 1.57 9.04
N TYR A 141 -26.05 2.29 7.93
CA TYR A 141 -27.26 2.95 7.45
C TYR A 141 -27.66 4.15 8.31
N ALA A 142 -27.48 5.35 7.74
CA ALA A 142 -28.01 6.59 8.30
C ALA A 142 -29.50 6.48 8.71
N ASN A 143 -30.20 5.55 8.04
CA ASN A 143 -31.62 5.32 8.13
C ASN A 143 -32.02 4.24 9.17
N ILE A 144 -31.06 3.44 9.67
CA ILE A 144 -31.32 2.32 10.59
C ILE A 144 -30.67 2.56 11.96
N GLN A 145 -29.57 3.31 12.02
CA GLN A 145 -28.91 3.67 13.27
C GLN A 145 -29.31 5.06 13.74
N SER A 146 -29.43 5.27 15.05
CA SER A 146 -29.55 6.62 15.61
C SER A 146 -28.30 7.44 15.31
N LYS A 147 -28.44 8.77 15.23
CA LYS A 147 -27.29 9.67 15.03
C LYS A 147 -26.20 9.47 16.09
N GLU A 148 -26.59 9.19 17.32
CA GLU A 148 -25.68 8.94 18.45
C GLU A 148 -24.80 7.69 18.21
N ILE A 149 -25.39 6.59 17.72
CA ILE A 149 -24.65 5.37 17.39
C ILE A 149 -23.72 5.61 16.19
N GLN A 150 -24.18 6.37 15.19
CA GLN A 150 -23.36 6.73 14.04
C GLN A 150 -22.13 7.55 14.46
N GLU A 151 -22.30 8.56 15.31
CA GLU A 151 -21.21 9.38 15.83
C GLU A 151 -20.23 8.56 16.68
N ALA A 152 -20.74 7.66 17.52
CA ALA A 152 -19.91 6.76 18.31
C ALA A 152 -19.07 5.83 17.43
N ASN A 153 -19.67 5.24 16.39
CA ASN A 153 -19.00 4.29 15.51
C ASN A 153 -18.09 4.96 14.47
N LYS A 154 -18.36 6.22 14.08
CA LYS A 154 -17.57 6.96 13.08
C LYS A 154 -16.09 7.00 13.47
N ASN A 155 -15.80 7.39 14.71
CA ASN A 155 -14.44 7.53 15.20
C ASN A 155 -13.72 6.19 15.28
N LEU A 156 -14.42 5.15 15.72
CA LEU A 156 -13.88 3.80 15.74
C LEU A 156 -13.52 3.34 14.33
N PHE A 157 -14.41 3.53 13.35
CA PHE A 157 -14.18 3.13 11.97
C PHE A 157 -13.00 3.87 11.32
N ILE A 158 -12.84 5.17 11.59
CA ILE A 158 -11.67 5.95 11.16
C ILE A 158 -10.38 5.34 11.72
N GLN A 159 -10.38 5.00 13.02
CA GLN A 159 -9.23 4.37 13.66
C GLN A 159 -8.89 3.01 13.04
N THR A 160 -9.89 2.21 12.69
CA THR A 160 -9.71 0.93 12.00
C THR A 160 -9.04 1.11 10.64
N ILE A 161 -9.48 2.10 9.86
CA ILE A 161 -8.86 2.45 8.58
C ILE A 161 -7.41 2.88 8.80
N ASP A 162 -7.17 3.76 9.78
CA ASP A 162 -5.83 4.25 10.13
C ASP A 162 -4.88 3.13 10.55
N GLU A 163 -5.36 2.15 11.30
CA GLU A 163 -4.55 1.09 11.90
C GLU A 163 -4.32 -0.09 10.94
N HIS A 164 -5.35 -0.49 10.18
CA HIS A 164 -5.31 -1.75 9.44
C HIS A 164 -5.23 -1.60 7.93
N ILE A 165 -5.56 -0.41 7.38
CA ILE A 165 -5.42 -0.12 5.96
C ILE A 165 -4.21 0.78 5.74
N ILE A 166 -4.19 1.94 6.40
CA ILE A 166 -3.13 2.94 6.22
C ILE A 166 -1.87 2.53 6.97
N ASN A 167 -1.97 2.05 8.21
CA ASN A 167 -0.86 1.67 9.09
C ASN A 167 0.31 2.67 9.04
N HIS A 168 0.03 3.95 9.33
CA HIS A 168 0.99 5.07 9.27
C HIS A 168 1.54 5.43 7.88
N ARG A 169 1.17 4.72 6.82
CA ARG A 169 1.63 4.93 5.43
C ARG A 169 0.59 5.70 4.59
N TYR A 170 0.29 6.93 5.01
CA TYR A 170 -0.63 7.79 4.25
C TYR A 170 -0.09 8.07 2.84
N SER A 171 -1.00 8.14 1.86
CA SER A 171 -0.65 8.55 0.50
C SER A 171 -0.08 9.96 0.49
N GLU A 172 0.93 10.20 -0.33
CA GLU A 172 1.47 11.55 -0.59
C GLU A 172 0.48 12.48 -1.33
N TYR A 173 -0.62 11.89 -1.81
CA TYR A 173 -1.70 12.55 -2.52
C TYR A 173 -2.91 12.70 -1.57
N TYR A 174 -3.12 13.92 -1.06
CA TYR A 174 -4.15 14.18 -0.04
C TYR A 174 -5.55 13.72 -0.46
N LEU A 175 -5.92 13.92 -1.73
CA LEU A 175 -7.21 13.49 -2.27
C LEU A 175 -7.39 11.97 -2.22
N ILE A 176 -6.33 11.17 -2.41
CA ILE A 176 -6.42 9.70 -2.32
C ILE A 176 -6.83 9.27 -0.91
N ASN A 177 -6.21 9.87 0.12
CA ASN A 177 -6.58 9.61 1.52
C ASN A 177 -8.05 10.01 1.79
N ARG A 178 -8.49 11.18 1.32
CA ARG A 178 -9.88 11.64 1.46
C ARG A 178 -10.88 10.69 0.78
N VAL A 179 -10.57 10.25 -0.44
CA VAL A 179 -11.41 9.31 -1.19
C VAL A 179 -11.51 7.98 -0.45
N LEU A 180 -10.42 7.46 0.13
CA LEU A 180 -10.46 6.22 0.92
C LEU A 180 -11.52 6.27 2.03
N TYR A 181 -11.45 7.28 2.91
CA TYR A 181 -12.44 7.40 3.99
C TYR A 181 -13.86 7.60 3.46
N THR A 182 -14.03 8.50 2.49
CA THR A 182 -15.36 8.84 1.96
C THR A 182 -16.00 7.64 1.25
N ALA A 183 -15.22 6.90 0.47
CA ALA A 183 -15.66 5.71 -0.24
C ALA A 183 -16.04 4.56 0.71
N LEU A 184 -15.19 4.25 1.70
CA LEU A 184 -15.47 3.18 2.67
C LEU A 184 -16.66 3.53 3.58
N MET A 185 -16.77 4.78 4.05
CA MET A 185 -17.95 5.25 4.80
C MET A 185 -19.22 5.25 3.94
N GLY A 186 -19.06 5.52 2.64
CA GLY A 186 -20.13 5.40 1.64
C GLY A 186 -20.42 3.96 1.20
N LYS A 187 -19.73 2.97 1.76
CA LYS A 187 -19.85 1.52 1.45
C LYS A 187 -19.57 1.15 0.00
N HIS A 188 -18.75 1.95 -0.69
CA HIS A 188 -18.23 1.57 -1.99
C HIS A 188 -17.20 0.43 -1.85
N LYS A 189 -17.10 -0.40 -2.88
CA LYS A 189 -15.98 -1.34 -3.00
C LYS A 189 -14.72 -0.54 -3.32
N VAL A 190 -13.68 -0.71 -2.51
CA VAL A 190 -12.41 0.01 -2.67
C VAL A 190 -11.29 -0.99 -2.91
N LEU A 191 -10.64 -0.91 -4.07
CA LEU A 191 -9.44 -1.66 -4.41
C LEU A 191 -8.19 -0.84 -4.07
N LEU A 192 -7.29 -1.43 -3.28
CA LEU A 192 -5.97 -0.88 -2.97
C LEU A 192 -4.95 -1.38 -4.00
N ALA A 193 -4.60 -0.53 -4.97
CA ALA A 193 -3.92 -0.94 -6.19
C ALA A 193 -2.46 -0.46 -6.33
N ASP A 194 -1.84 0.14 -5.30
CA ASP A 194 -0.39 0.40 -5.38
C ASP A 194 0.38 -0.92 -5.24
N MET A 195 1.57 -0.97 -5.84
CA MET A 195 2.45 -2.14 -5.72
C MET A 195 2.93 -2.25 -4.27
N PRO A 196 2.73 -3.40 -3.59
CA PRO A 196 3.29 -3.65 -2.27
C PRO A 196 4.78 -3.34 -2.23
N ASP A 197 5.26 -2.51 -1.30
CA ASP A 197 6.68 -2.16 -1.25
C ASP A 197 7.57 -3.41 -1.05
N HIS A 198 7.06 -4.41 -0.33
CA HIS A 198 7.74 -5.70 -0.18
C HIS A 198 7.84 -6.44 -1.53
N LEU A 199 6.75 -6.54 -2.30
CA LEU A 199 6.75 -7.13 -3.64
C LEU A 199 7.69 -6.38 -4.59
N HIS A 200 7.69 -5.05 -4.53
CA HIS A 200 8.57 -4.22 -5.33
C HIS A 200 10.05 -4.52 -5.06
N LYS A 201 10.43 -4.63 -3.78
CA LYS A 201 11.80 -5.01 -3.41
C LYS A 201 12.14 -6.44 -3.81
N LEU A 202 11.21 -7.39 -3.69
CA LEU A 202 11.42 -8.77 -4.16
C LEU A 202 11.63 -8.82 -5.68
N ASN A 203 10.87 -8.02 -6.44
CA ASN A 203 11.02 -7.92 -7.88
C ASN A 203 12.38 -7.32 -8.28
N LEU A 204 12.76 -6.20 -7.66
CA LEU A 204 14.06 -5.57 -7.87
C LEU A 204 15.22 -6.47 -7.45
N GLY A 205 15.12 -7.10 -6.27
CA GLY A 205 16.13 -8.01 -5.74
C GLY A 205 16.30 -9.25 -6.60
N GLY A 206 15.23 -9.83 -7.13
CA GLY A 206 15.33 -10.95 -8.07
C GLY A 206 15.89 -10.57 -9.44
N THR A 207 15.73 -9.31 -9.86
CA THR A 207 16.14 -8.85 -11.20
C THR A 207 17.58 -8.33 -11.21
N LEU A 208 18.00 -7.56 -10.20
CA LEU A 208 19.30 -6.90 -10.15
C LEU A 208 20.39 -7.83 -9.60
N GLU A 209 21.55 -7.80 -10.24
CA GLU A 209 22.76 -8.32 -9.61
C GLU A 209 23.20 -7.41 -8.46
N ILE A 210 23.85 -7.98 -7.44
CA ILE A 210 24.31 -7.19 -6.29
C ILE A 210 25.23 -6.01 -6.70
N GLN A 211 26.07 -6.19 -7.72
CA GLN A 211 26.95 -5.13 -8.20
C GLN A 211 26.15 -4.01 -8.88
N GLU A 212 25.15 -4.34 -9.69
CA GLU A 212 24.23 -3.37 -10.28
C GLU A 212 23.47 -2.60 -9.21
N ALA A 213 22.94 -3.28 -8.18
CA ALA A 213 22.24 -2.63 -7.07
C ALA A 213 23.14 -1.62 -6.32
N ARG A 214 24.40 -2.00 -6.06
CA ARG A 214 25.41 -1.11 -5.45
C ARG A 214 25.70 0.11 -6.33
N ASP A 215 25.78 -0.07 -7.64
CA ASP A 215 26.07 1.02 -8.58
C ASP A 215 24.88 1.96 -8.75
N LEU A 216 23.65 1.45 -8.79
CA LEU A 216 22.42 2.26 -8.76
C LEU A 216 22.29 3.08 -7.47
N PHE A 217 22.67 2.49 -6.32
CA PHE A 217 22.70 3.20 -5.04
C PHE A 217 23.69 4.37 -5.07
N LYS A 218 24.94 4.11 -5.47
CA LYS A 218 25.99 5.14 -5.59
C LYS A 218 25.59 6.22 -6.58
N TYR A 219 25.04 5.84 -7.73
CA TYR A 219 24.57 6.78 -8.75
C TYR A 219 23.50 7.72 -8.19
N THR A 220 22.49 7.18 -7.50
CA THR A 220 21.43 7.98 -6.88
C THR A 220 22.01 8.97 -5.86
N LEU A 221 22.95 8.54 -5.00
CA LEU A 221 23.60 9.44 -4.04
C LEU A 221 24.37 10.56 -4.76
N GLN A 222 25.16 10.23 -5.77
CA GLN A 222 25.94 11.20 -6.55
C GLN A 222 25.06 12.21 -7.28
N LYS A 223 23.95 11.76 -7.89
CA LYS A 223 23.00 12.64 -8.56
C LYS A 223 22.23 13.52 -7.58
N THR A 224 21.87 12.99 -6.42
CA THR A 224 21.26 13.78 -5.34
C THR A 224 22.21 14.89 -4.86
N LYS A 225 23.52 14.59 -4.74
CA LYS A 225 24.58 15.58 -4.45
C LYS A 225 24.76 16.65 -5.52
N GLN A 226 24.25 16.45 -6.73
CA GLN A 226 24.26 17.48 -7.78
C GLN A 226 23.04 18.41 -7.68
N MET A 227 22.03 18.07 -6.87
CA MET A 227 20.77 18.81 -6.71
C MET A 227 20.70 19.56 -5.38
N ASN A 228 21.70 20.40 -5.09
CA ASN A 228 21.81 21.07 -3.78
C ASN A 228 20.67 22.05 -3.47
N ASP A 229 19.97 22.56 -4.50
CA ASP A 229 19.02 23.66 -4.34
C ASP A 229 17.56 23.21 -4.17
N ILE A 230 17.26 21.93 -4.39
CA ILE A 230 15.89 21.40 -4.40
C ILE A 230 15.71 20.41 -3.24
N PRO A 231 14.78 20.66 -2.30
CA PRO A 231 14.46 19.68 -1.29
C PRO A 231 13.91 18.40 -1.91
N ILE A 232 14.63 17.29 -1.73
CA ILE A 232 14.30 15.98 -2.28
C ILE A 232 14.55 14.90 -1.22
N THR A 233 13.88 13.76 -1.33
CA THR A 233 14.17 12.57 -0.55
C THR A 233 14.98 11.59 -1.40
N LEU A 234 15.71 10.67 -0.77
CA LEU A 234 16.50 9.69 -1.53
C LEU A 234 15.59 8.79 -2.36
N ARG A 235 14.42 8.44 -1.81
CA ARG A 235 13.35 7.74 -2.54
C ARG A 235 12.99 8.50 -3.81
N LYS A 236 12.60 9.78 -3.70
CA LYS A 236 12.14 10.57 -4.85
C LYS A 236 13.23 10.71 -5.91
N ALA A 237 14.48 10.87 -5.50
CA ALA A 237 15.64 10.89 -6.39
C ALA A 237 15.77 9.58 -7.19
N ALA A 238 15.60 8.42 -6.54
CA ALA A 238 15.64 7.12 -7.23
C ALA A 238 14.56 7.04 -8.33
N TYR A 239 13.31 7.41 -8.02
CA TYR A 239 12.21 7.41 -9.00
C TYR A 239 12.42 8.42 -10.14
N ASP A 240 13.01 9.58 -9.87
CA ASP A 240 13.21 10.62 -10.89
C ASP A 240 14.40 10.35 -11.81
N PHE A 241 15.50 9.83 -11.27
CA PHE A 241 16.72 9.58 -12.06
C PHE A 241 16.71 8.23 -12.77
N LEU A 242 16.05 7.24 -12.18
CA LEU A 242 16.04 5.86 -12.66
C LEU A 242 14.60 5.33 -12.74
N PRO A 243 13.68 6.04 -13.43
CA PRO A 243 12.26 5.66 -13.49
C PRO A 243 12.06 4.27 -14.12
N HIS A 244 12.87 3.92 -15.12
CA HIS A 244 12.82 2.60 -15.77
C HIS A 244 13.11 1.42 -14.83
N VAL A 245 13.82 1.68 -13.71
CA VAL A 245 14.11 0.67 -12.69
C VAL A 245 13.04 0.69 -11.60
N PHE A 246 12.77 1.86 -11.02
CA PHE A 246 11.96 1.95 -9.80
C PHE A 246 10.49 2.32 -10.04
N GLN A 247 10.19 3.09 -11.08
CA GLN A 247 8.85 3.60 -11.35
C GLN A 247 8.06 2.65 -12.25
N THR A 248 8.68 2.17 -13.32
CA THR A 248 8.04 1.32 -14.33
C THR A 248 7.39 0.06 -13.74
N PRO A 249 8.00 -0.69 -12.78
CA PRO A 249 7.33 -1.84 -12.17
C PRO A 249 6.02 -1.47 -11.48
N LYS A 250 5.96 -0.33 -10.78
CA LYS A 250 4.73 0.14 -10.13
C LYS A 250 3.65 0.52 -11.15
N ASP A 251 4.03 1.21 -12.23
CA ASP A 251 3.10 1.60 -13.29
C ASP A 251 2.50 0.39 -14.01
N LEU A 252 3.34 -0.61 -14.30
CA LEU A 252 2.91 -1.87 -14.90
C LEU A 252 2.00 -2.66 -13.95
N TYR A 253 2.34 -2.73 -12.67
CA TYR A 253 1.50 -3.34 -11.63
C TYR A 253 0.13 -2.68 -11.55
N MET A 254 0.07 -1.36 -11.37
CA MET A 254 -1.21 -0.62 -11.30
C MET A 254 -2.05 -0.81 -12.56
N THR A 255 -1.42 -0.80 -13.74
CA THR A 255 -2.11 -1.05 -15.00
C THR A 255 -2.69 -2.46 -15.04
N ALA A 256 -1.91 -3.48 -14.65
CA ALA A 256 -2.36 -4.87 -14.64
C ALA A 256 -3.50 -5.11 -13.63
N MET A 257 -3.39 -4.54 -12.43
CA MET A 257 -4.47 -4.55 -11.42
C MET A 257 -5.76 -3.96 -11.98
N LEU A 258 -5.66 -2.79 -12.62
CA LEU A 258 -6.81 -2.09 -13.19
C LEU A 258 -7.45 -2.88 -14.33
N LYS A 259 -6.65 -3.53 -15.18
CA LYS A 259 -7.14 -4.39 -16.26
C LYS A 259 -7.92 -5.58 -15.71
N SER A 260 -7.34 -6.32 -14.76
CA SER A 260 -8.01 -7.48 -14.17
C SER A 260 -9.27 -7.10 -13.41
N ALA A 261 -9.27 -5.95 -12.72
CA ALA A 261 -10.50 -5.43 -12.12
C ALA A 261 -11.56 -5.04 -13.16
N PHE A 262 -11.14 -4.48 -14.31
CA PHE A 262 -12.03 -4.11 -15.42
C PHE A 262 -12.61 -5.33 -16.15
N GLU A 263 -11.97 -6.51 -16.04
CA GLU A 263 -12.55 -7.79 -16.44
C GLU A 263 -13.63 -8.30 -15.47
N GLY A 264 -13.83 -7.67 -14.31
CA GLY A 264 -14.84 -8.06 -13.32
C GLY A 264 -15.83 -6.95 -12.91
N CYS A 265 -15.66 -5.72 -13.42
CA CYS A 265 -16.50 -4.56 -13.10
C CYS A 265 -16.90 -3.81 -14.39
N GLU A 266 -18.10 -3.21 -14.41
CA GLU A 266 -18.58 -2.42 -15.56
C GLU A 266 -18.07 -0.96 -15.46
N THR A 267 -18.13 -0.38 -14.26
CA THR A 267 -17.72 1.02 -14.04
C THR A 267 -16.66 1.14 -12.95
N ILE A 268 -15.49 1.67 -13.35
CA ILE A 268 -14.35 1.91 -12.46
C ILE A 268 -13.97 3.38 -12.40
N ASN A 269 -13.80 3.90 -11.18
CA ASN A 269 -13.19 5.20 -10.92
C ASN A 269 -11.87 5.03 -10.16
N ALA A 270 -10.75 5.27 -10.84
CA ALA A 270 -9.41 5.14 -10.29
C ALA A 270 -8.78 6.50 -9.93
N TYR A 271 -8.04 6.54 -8.82
CA TYR A 271 -7.31 7.72 -8.33
C TYR A 271 -5.85 7.34 -8.10
N VAL A 272 -4.96 7.95 -8.88
CA VAL A 272 -3.51 7.69 -8.87
C VAL A 272 -2.77 9.01 -8.85
N GLY A 273 -1.53 9.04 -8.39
CA GLY A 273 -0.66 10.20 -8.51
C GLY A 273 -0.48 10.62 -9.97
N VAL A 274 -0.39 11.93 -10.23
CA VAL A 274 -0.16 12.48 -11.58
C VAL A 274 0.97 11.78 -12.36
N PRO A 275 2.11 11.38 -11.74
CA PRO A 275 3.18 10.67 -12.47
C PRO A 275 2.73 9.37 -13.13
N HIS A 276 1.72 8.69 -12.57
CA HIS A 276 1.24 7.39 -13.04
C HIS A 276 0.17 7.49 -14.14
N LEU A 277 -0.49 8.64 -14.28
CA LEU A 277 -1.62 8.80 -15.19
C LEU A 277 -1.24 8.53 -16.67
N VAL A 278 -0.14 9.13 -17.13
CA VAL A 278 0.33 8.97 -18.52
C VAL A 278 0.84 7.55 -18.77
N PRO A 279 1.71 6.97 -17.92
CA PRO A 279 2.10 5.57 -18.03
C PRO A 279 0.93 4.60 -18.10
N ILE A 280 -0.04 4.69 -17.18
CA ILE A 280 -1.22 3.81 -17.18
C ILE A 280 -1.98 3.91 -18.49
N ASN A 281 -2.24 5.13 -18.98
CA ASN A 281 -2.92 5.33 -20.26
C ASN A 281 -2.12 4.74 -21.45
N ASN A 282 -0.79 4.77 -21.39
CA ASN A 282 0.06 4.20 -22.44
C ASN A 282 0.14 2.67 -22.38
N TYR A 283 0.14 2.08 -21.18
CA TYR A 283 0.16 0.63 -20.96
C TYR A 283 -1.23 -0.02 -21.06
N TRP A 284 -2.28 0.81 -21.17
CA TRP A 284 -3.67 0.39 -21.41
C TRP A 284 -3.88 -0.12 -22.85
N VAL A 285 -3.24 -1.26 -23.12
CA VAL A 285 -3.25 -1.95 -24.41
C VAL A 285 -3.74 -3.38 -24.20
N GLU A 286 -4.46 -3.92 -25.18
CA GLU A 286 -4.98 -5.30 -25.17
C GLU A 286 -3.86 -6.35 -25.26
N ALA A 287 -4.17 -7.59 -24.88
CA ALA A 287 -3.32 -8.73 -25.17
C ALA A 287 -3.14 -8.91 -26.70
N PRO A 288 -1.97 -9.40 -27.17
CA PRO A 288 -0.83 -9.93 -26.41
C PRO A 288 0.22 -8.87 -26.03
N HIS A 289 0.00 -7.60 -26.38
CA HIS A 289 0.99 -6.53 -26.18
C HIS A 289 0.86 -5.82 -24.82
N GLY A 290 -0.26 -6.01 -24.12
CA GLY A 290 -0.51 -5.47 -22.80
C GLY A 290 0.06 -6.32 -21.66
N ILE A 291 0.48 -5.66 -20.58
CA ILE A 291 0.83 -6.31 -19.31
C ILE A 291 -0.41 -7.02 -18.71
N ASN A 292 -0.22 -8.24 -18.21
CA ASN A 292 -1.22 -9.00 -17.46
C ASN A 292 -0.85 -9.11 -15.97
N TYR A 293 -1.83 -9.51 -15.14
CA TYR A 293 -1.68 -9.61 -13.69
C TYR A 293 -0.57 -10.58 -13.26
N THR A 294 -0.51 -11.76 -13.87
CA THR A 294 0.46 -12.80 -13.52
C THR A 294 1.89 -12.32 -13.76
N GLU A 295 2.14 -11.63 -14.86
CA GLU A 295 3.43 -11.04 -15.19
C GLU A 295 3.79 -9.89 -14.26
N ALA A 296 2.85 -8.96 -14.02
CA ALA A 296 3.11 -7.77 -13.20
C ALA A 296 3.34 -8.11 -11.72
N THR A 297 2.76 -9.20 -11.24
CA THR A 297 2.93 -9.68 -9.87
C THR A 297 4.03 -10.74 -9.75
N ARG A 298 4.73 -11.09 -10.82
CA ARG A 298 5.76 -12.15 -10.78
C ARG A 298 6.94 -11.73 -9.89
N ILE A 299 7.32 -12.61 -8.98
CA ILE A 299 8.59 -12.53 -8.26
C ILE A 299 9.62 -13.29 -9.08
N PRO A 300 10.67 -12.64 -9.61
CA PRO A 300 11.73 -13.33 -10.34
C PRO A 300 12.43 -14.34 -9.42
N PRO A 301 12.81 -15.52 -9.93
CA PRO A 301 13.59 -16.46 -9.15
C PRO A 301 14.97 -15.86 -8.83
N ARG A 302 15.58 -16.35 -7.75
CA ARG A 302 16.96 -16.04 -7.40
C ARG A 302 17.89 -16.29 -8.58
N ARG A 303 18.80 -15.35 -8.86
CA ARG A 303 19.78 -15.51 -9.94
C ARG A 303 20.81 -16.59 -9.56
N THR A 304 21.17 -17.40 -10.54
CA THR A 304 22.16 -18.48 -10.37
C THR A 304 23.50 -17.91 -9.90
N GLY A 305 24.07 -18.48 -8.83
CA GLY A 305 25.37 -18.09 -8.29
C GLY A 305 25.33 -16.97 -7.24
N GLU A 306 24.17 -16.38 -6.95
CA GLU A 306 24.05 -15.44 -5.82
C GLU A 306 24.02 -16.20 -4.49
N THR A 307 24.71 -15.68 -3.47
CA THR A 307 24.69 -16.18 -2.08
C THR A 307 23.51 -15.61 -1.30
N ASP A 308 23.20 -16.17 -0.13
CA ASP A 308 22.13 -15.66 0.75
C ASP A 308 22.47 -14.26 1.25
N GLU A 309 23.75 -14.05 1.56
CA GLU A 309 24.32 -12.75 1.90
C GLU A 309 24.08 -11.71 0.80
N ASN A 310 24.27 -12.06 -0.48
CA ASN A 310 23.98 -11.14 -1.58
C ASN A 310 22.50 -10.73 -1.62
N GLN A 311 21.57 -11.66 -1.34
CA GLN A 311 20.15 -11.31 -1.28
C GLN A 311 19.86 -10.38 -0.11
N ILE A 312 20.42 -10.68 1.07
CA ILE A 312 20.23 -9.89 2.28
C ILE A 312 20.80 -8.47 2.09
N GLU A 313 21.99 -8.33 1.50
CA GLU A 313 22.59 -7.03 1.18
C GLU A 313 21.73 -6.23 0.20
N LYS A 314 21.22 -6.85 -0.87
CA LYS A 314 20.31 -6.19 -1.83
C LYS A 314 19.08 -5.64 -1.13
N MET A 315 18.46 -6.43 -0.26
CA MET A 315 17.24 -6.01 0.44
C MET A 315 17.50 -4.89 1.44
N ALA A 316 18.61 -4.95 2.18
CA ALA A 316 19.04 -3.87 3.08
C ALA A 316 19.34 -2.57 2.32
N LEU A 317 20.06 -2.67 1.19
CA LEU A 317 20.36 -1.54 0.31
C LEU A 317 19.08 -0.89 -0.22
N LEU A 318 18.17 -1.69 -0.77
CA LEU A 318 16.92 -1.21 -1.36
C LEU A 318 16.02 -0.57 -0.30
N ASP A 319 15.99 -1.11 0.92
CA ASP A 319 15.21 -0.54 2.01
C ASP A 319 15.71 0.85 2.44
N VAL A 320 17.03 1.06 2.43
CA VAL A 320 17.63 2.39 2.66
C VAL A 320 17.39 3.34 1.47
N LEU A 321 17.56 2.85 0.24
CA LEU A 321 17.44 3.66 -0.98
C LEU A 321 16.01 4.17 -1.19
N LEU A 322 15.03 3.29 -0.99
CA LEU A 322 13.61 3.59 -1.22
C LEU A 322 12.93 4.13 0.04
N GLU A 323 13.62 4.14 1.19
CA GLU A 323 13.12 4.65 2.47
C GLU A 323 11.77 4.01 2.87
N THR A 324 11.62 2.71 2.57
CA THR A 324 10.36 1.99 2.77
C THR A 324 10.25 1.35 4.15
N HIS A 325 11.39 1.05 4.79
CA HIS A 325 11.50 0.39 6.10
C HIS A 325 10.68 -0.90 6.24
N THR A 326 10.37 -1.60 5.14
CA THR A 326 9.38 -2.68 5.20
C THR A 326 9.87 -3.86 6.02
N TRP A 327 11.18 -4.09 6.09
CA TRP A 327 11.74 -5.26 6.79
C TRP A 327 11.36 -5.31 8.28
N ALA A 328 11.15 -4.14 8.90
CA ALA A 328 10.80 -4.02 10.31
C ALA A 328 9.29 -3.87 10.57
N GLU A 329 8.46 -3.98 9.53
CA GLU A 329 7.01 -3.79 9.67
C GLU A 329 6.39 -4.92 10.50
N PRO A 330 5.55 -4.61 11.51
CA PRO A 330 5.05 -5.60 12.47
C PRO A 330 4.06 -6.59 11.85
N TYR A 331 3.59 -6.32 10.64
CA TYR A 331 2.65 -7.18 9.92
C TYR A 331 3.33 -8.21 9.01
N LEU A 332 4.66 -8.15 8.83
CA LEU A 332 5.40 -9.18 8.11
C LEU A 332 5.71 -10.35 9.05
N SER A 333 5.24 -11.53 8.69
CA SER A 333 5.58 -12.78 9.38
C SER A 333 6.94 -13.31 8.94
N ASN A 334 7.30 -13.14 7.67
CA ASN A 334 8.58 -13.49 7.09
C ASN A 334 9.25 -12.26 6.44
N PRO A 335 10.31 -11.69 7.05
CA PRO A 335 11.07 -10.60 6.44
C PRO A 335 12.21 -11.08 5.53
N PHE A 336 12.41 -12.40 5.38
CA PHE A 336 13.43 -13.04 4.53
C PHE A 336 12.87 -14.04 3.50
N PRO A 337 11.73 -13.77 2.82
CA PRO A 337 11.12 -14.74 1.89
C PRO A 337 11.98 -15.00 0.63
N TYR A 338 13.02 -14.19 0.42
CA TYR A 338 14.02 -14.34 -0.63
C TYR A 338 15.20 -15.26 -0.25
N VAL A 339 15.28 -15.68 1.01
CA VAL A 339 16.25 -16.70 1.49
C VAL A 339 15.53 -18.00 1.82
N VAL A 340 14.44 -17.90 2.60
CA VAL A 340 13.66 -19.06 3.07
C VAL A 340 12.17 -18.74 2.89
N GLU A 341 11.45 -19.59 2.17
CA GLU A 341 10.01 -19.42 1.92
C GLU A 341 9.19 -19.49 3.21
N ASP A 342 9.51 -20.47 4.07
CA ASP A 342 8.85 -20.71 5.36
C ASP A 342 9.86 -20.60 6.52
N LEU A 343 9.74 -19.54 7.32
CA LEU A 343 10.65 -19.31 8.45
C LEU A 343 10.55 -20.34 9.56
N THR A 344 9.45 -21.09 9.66
CA THR A 344 9.34 -22.13 10.69
C THR A 344 10.35 -23.26 10.49
N GLN A 345 10.90 -23.37 9.28
CA GLN A 345 11.93 -24.33 8.90
C GLN A 345 13.35 -23.84 9.19
N ALA A 346 13.54 -22.54 9.44
CA ALA A 346 14.85 -21.97 9.73
C ALA A 346 15.22 -22.18 11.21
N THR A 347 16.48 -22.53 11.49
CA THR A 347 16.93 -22.66 12.88
C THR A 347 17.04 -21.28 13.54
N ALA A 348 16.95 -21.22 14.87
CA ALA A 348 17.15 -19.98 15.60
C ALA A 348 18.53 -19.34 15.35
N GLY A 349 19.55 -20.17 15.08
CA GLY A 349 20.90 -19.71 14.71
C GLY A 349 20.92 -19.03 13.34
N ASP A 350 20.28 -19.63 12.33
CA ASP A 350 20.20 -19.08 10.98
C ASP A 350 19.39 -17.78 10.97
N LEU A 351 18.25 -17.74 11.69
CA LEU A 351 17.44 -16.53 11.85
C LEU A 351 18.25 -15.39 12.48
N LYS A 352 19.07 -15.69 13.48
CA LYS A 352 19.94 -14.70 14.11
C LYS A 352 21.00 -14.20 13.13
N ALA A 353 21.67 -15.11 12.40
CA ALA A 353 22.69 -14.75 11.42
C ALA A 353 22.12 -13.90 10.27
N MET A 354 20.94 -14.24 9.75
CA MET A 354 20.25 -13.46 8.71
C MET A 354 19.92 -12.04 9.19
N LYS A 355 19.42 -11.90 10.43
CA LYS A 355 19.15 -10.60 11.06
C LYS A 355 20.41 -9.78 11.25
N GLU A 356 21.47 -10.37 11.78
CA GLU A 356 22.76 -9.70 11.98
C GLU A 356 23.35 -9.22 10.64
N CYS A 357 23.32 -10.07 9.62
CA CYS A 357 23.74 -9.73 8.27
C CYS A 357 22.93 -8.56 7.69
N PHE A 358 21.59 -8.59 7.80
CA PHE A 358 20.74 -7.50 7.35
C PHE A 358 21.09 -6.18 8.04
N LEU A 359 21.19 -6.20 9.38
CA LEU A 359 21.48 -5.01 10.18
C LEU A 359 22.86 -4.42 9.84
N GLN A 360 23.87 -5.27 9.63
CA GLN A 360 25.20 -4.83 9.22
C GLN A 360 25.15 -4.05 7.89
N TYR A 361 24.48 -4.59 6.87
CA TYR A 361 24.37 -3.93 5.57
C TYR A 361 23.47 -2.70 5.63
N TYR A 362 22.36 -2.77 6.36
CA TYR A 362 21.46 -1.63 6.56
C TYR A 362 22.19 -0.45 7.22
N GLN A 363 23.02 -0.71 8.24
CA GLN A 363 23.86 0.31 8.88
C GLN A 363 24.89 0.88 7.92
N LYS A 364 25.58 0.04 7.14
CA LYS A 364 26.54 0.46 6.10
C LYS A 364 25.90 1.43 5.10
N TYR A 365 24.75 1.10 4.53
CA TYR A 365 24.07 1.97 3.55
C TYR A 365 23.45 3.21 4.18
N SER A 366 22.92 3.08 5.40
CA SER A 366 22.43 4.22 6.18
C SER A 366 23.53 5.23 6.49
N ALA A 367 24.77 4.77 6.74
CA ALA A 367 25.92 5.65 6.96
C ALA A 367 26.18 6.55 5.74
N TYR A 368 26.17 6.00 4.53
CA TYR A 368 26.33 6.79 3.29
C TYR A 368 25.20 7.82 3.11
N LYS A 369 23.96 7.44 3.39
CA LYS A 369 22.81 8.37 3.36
C LYS A 369 22.97 9.50 4.38
N ASN A 370 23.39 9.16 5.60
CA ASN A 370 23.58 10.13 6.68
C ASN A 370 24.74 11.09 6.40
N GLU A 371 25.82 10.60 5.77
CA GLU A 371 26.90 11.45 5.28
C GLU A 371 26.40 12.43 4.21
N LEU A 372 25.64 11.93 3.23
CA LEU A 372 25.03 12.79 2.21
C LEU A 372 24.12 13.85 2.83
N GLN A 373 23.35 13.50 3.87
CA GLN A 373 22.47 14.43 4.57
C GLN A 373 23.22 15.53 5.32
N LYS A 374 24.42 15.23 5.85
CA LYS A 374 25.30 16.25 6.45
C LYS A 374 25.82 17.23 5.41
N GLU A 375 26.12 16.75 4.20
CA GLU A 375 26.59 17.58 3.10
C GLU A 375 25.45 18.38 2.43
N LEU A 376 24.22 17.87 2.48
CA LEU A 376 23.05 18.43 1.83
C LEU A 376 21.94 18.75 2.85
N PRO A 377 21.89 19.98 3.38
CA PRO A 377 20.83 20.39 4.30
C PRO A 377 19.41 20.28 3.72
N ASN A 378 19.29 20.26 2.39
CA ASN A 378 18.02 20.13 1.67
C ASN A 378 17.59 18.67 1.46
N LEU A 379 18.45 17.67 1.73
CA LEU A 379 18.06 16.26 1.71
C LEU A 379 17.14 15.97 2.89
N ARG A 380 15.88 15.67 2.57
CA ARG A 380 14.86 15.34 3.57
C ARG A 380 14.85 13.84 3.78
N ASN A 381 14.59 13.42 5.02
CA ASN A 381 14.13 12.07 5.26
C ASN A 381 12.69 11.97 4.80
N HIS A 382 12.36 10.86 4.17
CA HIS A 382 10.99 10.46 3.92
C HIS A 382 10.29 10.12 5.25
N ASP A 383 10.09 11.08 6.18
CA ASP A 383 9.30 10.76 7.38
C ASP A 383 8.66 11.89 8.24
N ILE A 384 7.54 11.49 8.85
CA ILE A 384 6.69 12.06 9.92
C ILE A 384 5.98 13.40 9.66
N LYS A 385 6.65 14.48 9.26
CA LYS A 385 5.97 15.80 9.15
C LYS A 385 4.87 15.84 8.08
N PHE A 386 5.05 15.08 7.00
CA PHE A 386 4.04 14.94 5.95
C PHE A 386 2.82 14.13 6.44
N ILE A 387 3.04 13.10 7.28
CA ILE A 387 2.00 12.31 7.93
C ILE A 387 1.19 13.17 8.91
N GLU A 388 1.86 14.00 9.71
CA GLU A 388 1.21 14.95 10.63
C GLU A 388 0.44 16.05 9.89
N GLN A 389 0.98 16.60 8.81
CA GLN A 389 0.30 17.58 7.97
C GLN A 389 -0.90 16.97 7.24
N THR A 390 -0.81 15.72 6.78
CA THR A 390 -1.92 14.99 6.15
C THR A 390 -3.01 14.67 7.17
N ARG A 391 -2.65 14.30 8.41
CA ARG A 391 -3.59 14.14 9.54
C ARG A 391 -4.28 15.45 9.91
N GLN A 392 -3.56 16.57 9.93
CA GLN A 392 -4.11 17.89 10.27
C GLN A 392 -4.95 18.50 9.14
N ALA A 393 -4.65 18.17 7.88
CA ALA A 393 -5.30 18.72 6.70
C ALA A 393 -6.67 18.10 6.39
N ILE A 394 -7.16 17.13 7.19
CA ILE A 394 -8.54 16.62 7.20
C ILE A 394 -9.34 17.37 8.28
N PRO A 395 -9.78 18.62 8.04
CA PRO A 395 -10.35 19.50 9.05
C PRO A 395 -11.69 19.03 9.64
N ASP A 396 -12.41 18.13 8.97
CA ASP A 396 -13.70 17.61 9.43
C ASP A 396 -13.59 16.33 10.30
N MET A 397 -12.36 15.89 10.60
CA MET A 397 -12.07 14.77 11.49
C MET A 397 -11.12 15.20 12.62
N LYS A 398 -11.44 16.32 13.29
CA LYS A 398 -10.72 16.73 14.51
C LYS A 398 -10.82 15.64 15.57
N TYR A 399 -9.72 14.90 15.75
CA TYR A 399 -9.53 13.98 16.87
C TYR A 399 -8.67 14.67 17.94
N GLU A 400 -9.32 15.33 18.90
CA GLU A 400 -8.69 15.61 20.19
C GLU A 400 -8.74 14.32 21.01
N LYS A 401 -7.58 13.76 21.38
CA LYS A 401 -7.31 12.71 22.41
C LYS A 401 -6.49 11.45 22.02
N SER A 402 -5.82 11.38 20.86
CA SER A 402 -4.95 10.21 20.58
C SER A 402 -3.56 10.28 21.23
N ILE A 403 -3.09 11.49 21.61
CA ILE A 403 -1.81 11.69 22.30
C ILE A 403 -1.90 11.31 23.79
N GLU A 404 -3.04 11.57 24.44
CA GLU A 404 -3.26 11.19 25.85
C GLU A 404 -3.34 9.66 26.02
N ILE A 405 -3.96 8.95 25.08
CA ILE A 405 -4.08 7.48 25.16
C ILE A 405 -2.70 6.81 25.01
N LYS A 406 -1.86 7.23 24.04
CA LYS A 406 -0.49 6.68 23.91
C LYS A 406 0.40 6.98 25.12
N ALA A 407 0.22 8.13 25.77
CA ALA A 407 0.94 8.47 26.99
C ALA A 407 0.47 7.62 28.20
N LEU A 408 -0.82 7.30 28.28
CA LEU A 408 -1.39 6.41 29.29
C LEU A 408 -0.96 4.94 29.10
N THR A 409 -0.96 4.43 27.86
CA THR A 409 -0.56 3.05 27.57
C THR A 409 0.94 2.82 27.83
N ASN A 410 1.80 3.79 27.49
CA ASN A 410 3.23 3.69 27.79
C ASN A 410 3.54 3.76 29.28
N LYS A 411 2.78 4.56 30.05
CA LYS A 411 2.95 4.64 31.51
C LYS A 411 2.48 3.36 32.21
N GLN A 412 1.41 2.72 31.70
CA GLN A 412 0.94 1.41 32.19
C GLN A 412 1.89 0.26 31.82
N LEU A 413 2.47 0.28 30.62
CA LEU A 413 3.49 -0.70 30.21
C LEU A 413 4.79 -0.57 31.01
N GLN A 414 5.19 0.66 31.36
CA GLN A 414 6.34 0.90 32.22
C GLN A 414 6.11 0.45 33.67
N GLN A 415 4.90 0.64 34.22
CA GLN A 415 4.58 0.16 35.57
C GLN A 415 4.54 -1.37 35.65
N ARG A 416 4.02 -2.04 34.62
CA ARG A 416 3.94 -3.51 34.57
C ARG A 416 5.32 -4.19 34.45
N ASN A 417 6.27 -3.54 33.79
CA ASN A 417 7.65 -4.06 33.67
C ASN A 417 8.47 -3.89 34.96
N VAL A 418 8.06 -3.01 35.89
CA VAL A 418 8.70 -2.87 37.21
C VAL A 418 8.19 -3.94 38.18
N GLU A 419 6.93 -4.37 38.06
CA GLU A 419 6.32 -5.42 38.90
C GLU A 419 6.78 -6.85 38.53
N ILE A 420 7.38 -7.06 37.36
CA ILE A 420 7.89 -8.36 36.92
C ILE A 420 9.38 -8.55 37.32
N VAL A 421 10.04 -7.49 37.77
CA VAL A 421 11.48 -7.48 38.13
C VAL A 421 11.71 -7.30 39.65
N GLN A 422 10.65 -7.24 40.45
CA GLN A 422 10.68 -7.34 41.92
C GLN A 422 10.04 -8.64 42.36
#